data_AF-A0A8J8K6Q7-F1
#
_entry.id   AF-A0A8J8K6Q7-F1
#
_cell.length_a   1.000
_cell.length_b   1.000
_cell.length_c   1.000
_cell.angle_alpha   90.00
_cell.angle_beta   90.00
_cell.angle_gamma   90.00
#
_symmetry.space_group_name_H-M   'P 1'
#
loop_
_entity.id
_entity.type
_entity.pdbx_description
1 polymer ?
#
loop_
_entity_poly.entity_id
_entity_poly.type
_entity_poly.pdbx_seq_one_letter_code
_entity_poly.pdbx_strand_id
1 'polypeptide(L)'
;MFSKKIKKLKGRDFLNLKNKINEIRTISDLNHYKNLRNPLNNFKRVHINNSSVILFFGGDGKVYLVDLEHHDIIYKADKKTLIKYNNLEYN
;
A
#
# COMPACT_ATOMS: atom_id res chain seq x y z
N MET A 1 0.14 9.11 -7.26
CA MET A 1 -1.19 8.49 -7.03
C MET A 1 -1.59 8.50 -5.57
N PHE A 2 -0.70 8.08 -4.67
CA PHE A 2 -0.92 8.04 -3.23
C PHE A 2 -1.38 9.38 -2.61
N SER A 3 -0.63 10.46 -2.83
CA SER A 3 -0.91 11.79 -2.26
C SER A 3 -2.32 12.32 -2.59
N LYS A 4 -2.83 12.04 -3.80
CA LYS A 4 -4.20 12.45 -4.21
C LYS A 4 -5.27 11.71 -3.41
N LYS A 5 -5.06 10.44 -3.07
CA LYS A 5 -6.02 9.63 -2.29
C LYS A 5 -6.01 10.01 -0.81
N ILE A 6 -4.83 10.32 -0.25
CA ILE A 6 -4.72 10.82 1.13
C ILE A 6 -5.55 12.08 1.35
N LYS A 7 -5.51 13.03 0.40
CA LYS A 7 -6.29 14.28 0.49
C LYS A 7 -7.81 14.05 0.61
N LYS A 8 -8.30 12.90 0.15
CA LYS A 8 -9.72 12.53 0.22
C LYS A 8 -10.10 11.85 1.53
N LEU A 9 -9.14 11.30 2.28
CA LEU A 9 -9.42 10.70 3.58
C LEU A 9 -9.75 11.77 4.62
N LYS A 10 -10.68 11.44 5.51
CA LYS A 10 -11.13 12.32 6.59
C LYS A 10 -11.33 11.51 7.87
N GLY A 11 -11.33 12.19 9.01
CA GLY A 11 -11.65 11.62 10.31
C GLY A 11 -10.84 10.36 10.63
N ARG A 12 -11.55 9.28 10.97
CA ARG A 12 -10.96 8.02 11.45
C ARG A 12 -10.06 7.35 10.41
N ASP A 13 -10.42 7.39 9.13
CA ASP A 13 -9.60 6.76 8.08
C ASP A 13 -8.24 7.44 7.91
N PHE A 14 -8.21 8.78 8.01
CA PHE A 14 -6.96 9.52 7.98
C PHE A 14 -6.09 9.21 9.20
N LEU A 15 -6.69 9.08 10.39
CA LEU A 15 -5.98 8.70 11.60
C LEU A 15 -5.42 7.28 11.50
N ASN A 16 -6.21 6.32 11.01
CA ASN A 16 -5.78 4.94 10.81
C ASN A 16 -4.62 4.86 9.81
N LEU A 17 -4.70 5.61 8.70
CA LEU A 17 -3.60 5.72 7.74
C LEU A 17 -2.33 6.23 8.42
N LYS A 18 -2.42 7.33 9.18
CA LYS A 18 -1.26 7.93 9.87
C LYS A 18 -0.63 6.94 10.84
N ASN A 19 -1.45 6.27 11.64
CA ASN A 19 -1.00 5.27 12.61
C ASN A 19 -0.28 4.10 11.90
N LYS A 20 -0.85 3.62 10.79
CA LYS A 20 -0.28 2.50 10.06
C LYS A 20 1.01 2.86 9.31
N ILE A 21 1.12 4.09 8.79
CA ILE A 21 2.38 4.60 8.24
C ILE A 21 3.46 4.66 9.33
N ASN A 22 3.10 5.13 10.54
CA ASN A 22 4.06 5.18 11.65
C ASN A 22 4.52 3.77 12.05
N GLU A 23 3.59 2.82 12.16
CA GLU A 23 3.88 1.40 12.42
C GLU A 23 4.86 0.83 11.39
N ILE A 24 4.58 0.99 10.08
CA ILE A 24 5.46 0.53 9.01
C ILE A 24 6.85 1.19 9.12
N ARG A 25 6.92 2.48 9.48
CA ARG A 25 8.19 3.21 9.58
C ARG A 25 9.06 2.72 10.75
N THR A 26 8.44 2.27 11.84
CA THR A 26 9.14 1.92 13.09
C THR A 26 9.39 0.43 13.26
N ILE A 27 8.79 -0.42 12.42
CA ILE A 27 8.97 -1.87 12.54
C ILE A 27 10.40 -2.27 12.15
N SER A 28 10.97 -3.22 12.89
CA SER A 28 12.31 -3.75 12.64
C SER A 28 12.37 -4.70 11.44
N ASP A 29 11.29 -5.41 11.15
CA ASP A 29 11.20 -6.38 10.06
C ASP A 29 9.92 -6.20 9.24
N LEU A 30 10.09 -5.81 7.96
CA LEU A 30 8.99 -5.64 7.03
C LEU A 30 8.33 -6.98 6.62
N ASN A 31 8.95 -8.13 6.87
CA ASN A 31 8.37 -9.44 6.62
C ASN A 31 7.20 -9.78 7.55
N HIS A 32 6.99 -8.98 8.60
CA HIS A 32 5.74 -8.97 9.35
C HIS A 32 4.50 -8.78 8.45
N TYR A 33 4.62 -8.00 7.38
CA TYR A 33 3.53 -7.74 6.45
C TYR A 33 3.51 -8.75 5.31
N LYS A 34 2.31 -9.26 5.03
CA LYS A 34 2.05 -10.15 3.91
C LYS A 34 2.23 -9.42 2.59
N ASN A 35 2.76 -10.14 1.60
CA ASN A 35 2.76 -9.68 0.22
C ASN A 35 1.32 -9.73 -0.36
N LEU A 36 1.10 -8.99 -1.45
CA LEU A 36 -0.03 -9.23 -2.34
C LEU A 36 0.10 -10.62 -3.00
N ARG A 37 -1.01 -11.07 -3.59
CA ARG A 37 -1.00 -12.29 -4.42
C ARG A 37 -0.32 -12.00 -5.76
N ASN A 38 0.15 -13.07 -6.40
CA ASN A 38 0.62 -12.99 -7.79
C ASN A 38 -0.47 -12.34 -8.67
N PRO A 39 -0.09 -11.46 -9.62
CA PRO A 39 1.28 -11.14 -10.04
C PRO A 39 1.90 -9.91 -9.34
N LEU A 40 1.25 -9.34 -8.31
CA LEU A 40 1.71 -8.12 -7.62
C LEU A 40 2.46 -8.43 -6.31
N ASN A 41 3.02 -9.62 -6.18
CA ASN A 41 3.66 -10.13 -4.95
C ASN A 41 4.95 -9.39 -4.55
N ASN A 42 5.45 -8.51 -5.40
CA ASN A 42 6.53 -7.57 -5.10
C ASN A 42 6.10 -6.47 -4.10
N PHE A 43 4.80 -6.26 -3.90
CA PHE A 43 4.29 -5.30 -2.92
C PHE A 43 3.81 -5.99 -1.64
N LYS A 44 4.17 -5.42 -0.50
CA LYS A 44 3.56 -5.69 0.80
C LYS A 44 2.24 -4.94 0.91
N ARG A 45 1.31 -5.51 1.69
CA ARG A 45 -0.03 -4.95 1.91
C ARG A 45 -0.35 -4.81 3.38
N VAL A 46 -1.03 -3.73 3.74
CA VAL A 46 -1.64 -3.61 5.07
C VAL A 46 -2.93 -2.82 5.04
N HIS A 47 -3.93 -3.32 5.76
CA HIS A 47 -5.24 -2.67 5.87
C HIS A 47 -5.18 -1.47 6.82
N ILE A 48 -5.84 -0.37 6.46
CA ILE A 48 -6.11 0.76 7.36
C ILE A 48 -7.55 0.77 7.89
N ASN A 49 -8.43 0.04 7.20
CA ASN A 49 -9.80 -0.24 7.60
C ASN A 49 -10.26 -1.51 6.85
N ASN A 50 -11.55 -1.83 6.90
CA ASN A 50 -12.10 -3.03 6.28
C ASN A 50 -11.84 -3.08 4.76
N SER A 51 -11.79 -1.92 4.11
CA SER A 51 -11.86 -1.78 2.66
C SER A 51 -10.52 -1.41 2.03
N SER A 52 -9.74 -0.55 2.68
CA SER A 52 -8.58 0.12 2.09
C SER A 52 -7.26 -0.51 2.55
N VAL A 53 -6.35 -0.71 1.59
CA VAL A 53 -5.02 -1.30 1.78
C VAL A 53 -3.94 -0.35 1.29
N ILE A 54 -2.91 -0.14 2.12
CA ILE A 54 -1.65 0.48 1.71
C ILE A 54 -0.83 -0.58 0.99
N LEU A 55 -0.32 -0.21 -0.17
CA LEU A 55 0.69 -0.96 -0.91
C LEU A 55 2.03 -0.27 -0.71
N PHE A 56 3.03 -1.05 -0.34
CA PHE A 56 4.37 -0.53 -0.11
C PHE A 56 5.40 -1.63 -0.35
N PHE A 57 6.66 -1.24 -0.46
CA PHE A 57 7.79 -2.14 -0.39
C PHE A 57 8.92 -1.43 0.36
N GLY A 58 9.96 -2.17 0.74
CA GLY A 58 11.07 -1.59 1.45
C GLY A 58 12.26 -2.54 1.52
N GLY A 59 13.41 -1.96 1.82
CA GLY A 59 14.73 -2.58 1.82
C GLY A 59 15.76 -1.51 2.22
N ASP A 60 16.91 -1.94 2.73
CA ASP A 60 18.04 -1.06 3.07
C ASP A 60 17.68 0.14 3.97
N GLY A 61 16.82 -0.11 4.97
CA GLY A 61 16.36 0.91 5.91
C GLY A 61 15.38 1.94 5.33
N LYS A 62 14.91 1.75 4.09
CA LYS A 62 13.92 2.60 3.43
C LYS A 62 12.60 1.88 3.21
N VAL A 63 11.52 2.66 3.25
CA VAL A 63 10.16 2.22 2.94
C VAL A 63 9.57 3.15 1.89
N TYR A 64 8.99 2.55 0.84
CA TYR A 64 8.35 3.24 -0.26
C TYR A 64 6.85 2.97 -0.23
N LEU A 65 6.06 4.00 0.09
CA LEU A 65 4.59 3.95 0.06
C LEU A 65 4.11 4.17 -1.38
N VAL A 66 3.47 3.15 -1.97
CA VAL A 66 3.14 3.11 -3.40
C VAL A 66 1.75 3.65 -3.67
N ASP A 67 0.73 3.05 -3.05
CA ASP A 67 -0.66 3.47 -3.23
C ASP A 67 -1.55 3.08 -2.04
N LEU A 68 -2.74 3.66 -1.99
CA LEU A 68 -3.83 3.28 -1.10
C LEU A 68 -4.99 2.84 -1.97
N GLU A 69 -5.42 1.60 -1.95
CA GLU A 69 -6.47 1.11 -2.86
C GLU A 69 -7.52 0.28 -2.14
N HIS A 70 -8.71 0.15 -2.73
CA HIS A 70 -9.71 -0.78 -2.22
C HIS A 70 -9.23 -2.24 -2.43
N HIS A 71 -9.44 -3.11 -1.45
CA HIS A 71 -8.96 -4.49 -1.50
C HIS A 71 -9.56 -5.26 -2.69
N ASP A 72 -10.82 -5.02 -3.03
CA ASP A 72 -11.45 -5.65 -4.21
C ASP A 72 -10.73 -5.32 -5.51
N ILE A 73 -10.29 -4.07 -5.68
CA ILE A 73 -9.60 -3.63 -6.89
C ILE A 73 -8.24 -4.32 -6.98
N ILE A 74 -7.46 -4.26 -5.90
CA ILE A 74 -6.09 -4.78 -5.92
C ILE A 74 -6.05 -6.32 -5.97
N TYR A 75 -7.02 -7.00 -5.36
CA TYR A 75 -7.10 -8.46 -5.39
C TYR A 75 -7.69 -8.99 -6.70
N LYS A 76 -8.48 -8.19 -7.41
CA LYS A 76 -8.93 -8.54 -8.76
C LYS A 76 -7.77 -8.60 -9.74
N ALA A 77 -6.73 -7.78 -9.55
CA ALA A 77 -5.52 -7.75 -10.37
C ALA A 77 -5.84 -7.73 -11.89
N ASP A 78 -6.83 -6.93 -12.29
CA ASP A 78 -7.25 -6.84 -13.69
C ASP A 78 -6.17 -6.20 -14.58
N LYS A 79 -6.29 -6.34 -15.90
CA LYS A 79 -5.30 -5.85 -16.86
C LYS A 79 -4.92 -4.38 -16.63
N LYS A 80 -5.90 -3.53 -16.30
CA LYS A 80 -5.68 -2.10 -16.03
C LYS A 80 -4.88 -1.90 -14.74
N THR A 81 -5.21 -2.65 -13.70
CA THR A 81 -4.50 -2.66 -12.42
C THR A 81 -3.05 -3.13 -12.61
N LEU A 82 -2.82 -4.19 -13.37
CA LEU A 82 -1.48 -4.69 -13.66
C LEU A 82 -0.65 -3.69 -14.45
N ILE A 83 -1.20 -3.12 -15.52
CA ILE A 83 -0.52 -2.07 -16.31
C ILE A 83 -0.14 -0.88 -15.42
N LYS A 84 -1.07 -0.45 -14.54
CA LYS A 84 -0.85 0.65 -13.61
C LYS A 84 0.36 0.38 -12.71
N TYR A 85 0.48 -0.81 -12.12
CA TYR A 85 1.54 -1.10 -11.14
C TYR A 85 2.85 -1.61 -11.77
N ASN A 86 2.81 -2.18 -12.97
CA ASN A 86 4.02 -2.58 -13.72
C ASN A 86 4.75 -1.37 -14.32
N ASN A 87 4.01 -0.31 -14.69
CA ASN A 87 4.58 0.92 -15.26
C ASN A 87 4.90 1.97 -14.18
N LEU A 88 4.95 1.59 -12.91
CA LEU A 88 5.41 2.50 -11.86
C LEU A 88 6.92 2.62 -11.96
N GLU A 89 7.38 3.73 -12.53
CA GLU A 89 8.77 4.13 -12.39
C GLU A 89 8.99 4.65 -10.97
N TYR A 90 9.85 3.95 -10.21
CA TYR A 90 10.34 4.40 -8.92
C TYR A 90 11.45 5.41 -9.16
N ASN A 91 11.07 6.64 -9.52
CA ASN A 91 11.98 7.79 -9.54
C ASN A 91 12.19 8.33 -8.13
#